data_AF-A0A1G0GJ78-F1
#
_entry.id   AF-A0A1G0GJ78-F1
#
_cell.length_a   1.000
_cell.length_b   1.000
_cell.length_c   1.000
_cell.angle_alpha   90.00
_cell.angle_beta   90.00
_cell.angle_gamma   90.00
#
_symmetry.space_group_name_H-M   'P 1'
#
loop_
_entity.id
_entity.type
_entity.pdbx_description
1 polymer ?
#
loop_
_entity_poly.entity_id
_entity_poly.type
_entity_poly.pdbx_seq_one_letter_code
_entity_poly.pdbx_strand_id
1 'polypeptide(L)'
;ASGSTAEEALSELKEAWEAMKESYRKHNEAIPVAPTRKEYSGQFNVRIDKRDHKALAIEAAKVGLSLNALIAQKLHQAVIAQRESDADTAI
;
A
#
# COMPACT_ATOMS: atom_id res chain seq x y z
N ALA A 1 17.50 -4.30 19.62
CA ALA A 1 16.86 -4.37 20.94
C ALA A 1 16.93 -5.82 21.39
N SER A 2 17.64 -6.06 22.48
CA SER A 2 17.86 -7.40 23.04
C SER A 2 17.59 -7.32 24.54
N GLY A 3 16.39 -6.84 24.88
CA GLY A 3 15.87 -6.88 26.24
C GLY A 3 15.45 -8.30 26.58
N SER A 4 15.76 -8.72 27.79
CA SER A 4 15.43 -10.04 28.36
C SER A 4 13.92 -10.26 28.55
N THR A 5 13.15 -9.17 28.49
CA THR A 5 11.69 -9.12 28.60
C THR A 5 11.07 -8.24 27.50
N ALA A 6 9.80 -8.46 27.18
CA ALA A 6 9.09 -7.70 26.15
C ALA A 6 8.99 -6.20 26.48
N GLU A 7 8.89 -5.86 27.76
CA GLU A 7 8.83 -4.50 28.28
C GLU A 7 10.15 -3.75 28.07
N GLU A 8 11.27 -4.42 28.34
CA GLU A 8 12.62 -3.87 28.21
C GLU A 8 12.96 -3.61 26.73
N ALA A 9 12.67 -4.58 25.86
CA ALA A 9 12.82 -4.40 24.42
C ALA A 9 11.97 -3.25 23.86
N LEU A 10 10.77 -3.03 24.39
CA LEU A 10 9.90 -1.92 23.98
C LEU A 10 10.45 -0.57 24.45
N SER A 11 11.04 -0.51 25.64
CA SER A 11 11.69 0.71 26.15
C SER A 11 12.90 1.08 25.31
N GLU A 12 13.80 0.12 25.06
CA GLU A 12 14.98 0.32 24.19
C GLU A 12 14.58 0.82 22.79
N LEU A 13 13.49 0.27 22.23
CA LEU A 13 13.03 0.62 20.90
C LEU A 13 12.47 2.05 20.86
N LYS A 14 11.79 2.50 21.93
CA LYS A 14 11.32 3.89 22.07
C LYS A 14 12.50 4.86 22.18
N GLU A 15 13.51 4.53 22.98
CA GLU A 15 14.71 5.37 23.14
C GLU A 15 15.49 5.50 21.83
N ALA A 16 15.70 4.40 21.12
CA ALA A 16 16.32 4.40 19.80
C ALA A 16 15.51 5.24 18.78
N TRP A 17 14.18 5.18 18.85
CA TRP A 17 13.30 5.98 17.98
C TRP A 17 13.39 7.48 18.27
N GLU A 18 13.45 7.90 19.54
CA GLU A 18 13.64 9.30 19.89
C GLU A 18 15.01 9.82 19.43
N ALA A 19 16.09 9.05 19.66
CA ALA A 19 17.43 9.40 19.20
C ALA A 19 17.49 9.54 17.67
N MET A 20 16.81 8.66 16.95
CA MET A 20 16.68 8.73 15.50
C MET A 20 15.98 10.01 15.08
N LYS A 21 14.80 10.33 15.62
CA LYS A 21 14.07 11.57 15.29
C LYS A 21 14.89 12.83 15.54
N GLU A 22 15.70 12.85 16.59
CA GLU A 22 16.58 13.98 16.87
C GLU A 22 17.68 14.14 15.80
N SER A 23 18.24 13.02 15.33
CA SER A 23 19.15 13.05 14.18
C SER A 23 18.48 13.63 12.92
N TYR A 24 17.23 13.23 12.61
CA TYR A 24 16.50 13.79 11.46
C TYR A 24 16.28 15.30 11.58
N ARG A 25 15.89 15.79 12.76
CA ARG A 25 15.71 17.23 13.01
C ARG A 25 17.02 18.00 12.81
N LYS A 26 18.14 17.47 13.33
CA LYS A 26 19.46 18.10 13.22
C LYS A 26 19.96 18.22 11.78
N HIS A 27 19.62 17.26 10.93
CA HIS A 27 19.98 17.26 9.50
C HIS A 27 18.92 17.94 8.62
N ASN A 28 17.87 18.52 9.22
CA ASN A 28 16.75 19.15 8.51
C ASN A 28 16.07 18.20 7.51
N GLU A 29 16.08 16.90 7.83
CA GLU A 29 15.48 15.83 7.03
C GLU A 29 14.06 15.52 7.55
N ALA A 30 13.16 15.17 6.63
CA ALA A 30 11.80 14.79 7.01
C ALA A 30 11.81 13.44 7.74
N ILE A 31 11.18 13.39 8.91
CA ILE A 31 11.01 12.13 9.65
C ILE A 31 10.20 11.16 8.78
N PRO A 32 10.69 9.93 8.55
CA PRO A 32 9.98 8.95 7.74
C PRO A 32 8.63 8.64 8.38
N VAL A 33 7.55 8.90 7.64
CA VAL A 33 6.20 8.55 8.05
C VAL A 33 5.98 7.07 7.71
N ALA A 34 5.51 6.29 8.68
CA ALA A 34 5.16 4.90 8.45
C ALA A 34 4.22 4.80 7.22
N PRO A 35 4.43 3.83 6.31
CA PRO A 35 3.62 3.70 5.09
C PRO A 35 2.11 3.60 5.39
N THR A 36 1.76 3.12 6.57
CA THR A 36 0.39 3.01 7.11
C THR A 36 -0.30 4.35 7.41
N ARG A 37 0.45 5.46 7.51
CA ARG A 37 -0.11 6.81 7.75
C ARG A 37 -0.29 7.64 6.48
N LYS A 38 -0.05 7.06 5.31
CA LYS A 38 -0.31 7.73 4.04
C LYS A 38 -1.81 7.67 3.75
N GLU A 39 -2.46 8.82 3.69
CA GLU A 39 -3.85 8.89 3.22
C GLU A 39 -3.87 8.63 1.71
N TYR A 40 -4.65 7.65 1.27
CA TYR A 40 -4.82 7.31 -0.14
C TYR A 40 -6.18 7.80 -0.60
N SER A 41 -6.21 8.71 -1.59
CA SER A 41 -7.43 9.30 -2.13
C SER A 41 -8.32 8.30 -2.89
N GLY A 42 -7.81 7.11 -3.20
CA GLY A 42 -8.48 6.13 -4.05
C GLY A 42 -8.56 6.55 -5.53
N GLN A 43 -7.97 7.69 -5.89
CA GLN A 43 -8.00 8.24 -7.24
C GLN A 43 -6.59 8.30 -7.82
N PHE A 44 -6.45 7.78 -9.02
CA PHE A 44 -5.20 7.83 -9.76
C PHE A 44 -5.49 7.78 -11.26
N ASN A 45 -4.66 8.47 -12.04
CA ASN A 45 -4.78 8.51 -13.49
C ASN A 45 -3.80 7.51 -14.09
N VAL A 46 -4.31 6.54 -14.87
CA VAL A 46 -3.50 5.54 -15.57
C VAL A 46 -3.59 5.77 -17.06
N ARG A 47 -2.43 5.71 -17.73
CA ARG A 47 -2.37 5.66 -19.19
C ARG A 47 -2.47 4.20 -19.63
N ILE A 48 -3.39 3.92 -20.55
CA ILE A 48 -3.59 2.59 -21.14
C ILE A 48 -3.69 2.71 -22.67
N ASP A 49 -3.47 1.59 -23.38
CA ASP A 49 -3.63 1.56 -24.83
C ASP A 49 -5.10 1.78 -25.23
N LYS A 50 -5.32 2.38 -26.41
CA LYS A 50 -6.66 2.66 -26.93
C LYS A 50 -7.49 1.38 -27.13
N ARG A 51 -6.85 0.26 -27.47
CA ARG A 51 -7.49 -1.04 -27.65
C ARG A 51 -8.02 -1.58 -26.32
N ASP A 52 -7.21 -1.49 -25.27
CA ASP A 52 -7.60 -1.93 -23.92
C ASP A 52 -8.72 -1.05 -23.37
N HIS A 53 -8.60 0.27 -23.53
CA HIS A 53 -9.66 1.20 -23.14
C HIS A 53 -10.99 0.86 -23.85
N LYS A 54 -10.95 0.59 -25.16
CA LYS A 54 -12.14 0.21 -25.93
C LYS A 54 -12.75 -1.10 -25.43
N ALA A 55 -11.92 -2.12 -25.19
CA ALA A 55 -12.37 -3.41 -24.69
C ALA A 55 -13.08 -3.27 -23.33
N LEU A 56 -12.46 -2.54 -22.39
CA LEU A 56 -13.01 -2.31 -21.06
C LEU A 56 -14.31 -1.49 -21.10
N ALA A 57 -14.39 -0.48 -21.97
CA ALA A 57 -15.61 0.33 -22.13
C ALA A 57 -16.79 -0.50 -22.67
N ILE A 58 -16.53 -1.38 -23.64
CA ILE A 58 -17.55 -2.31 -24.17
C ILE A 58 -18.00 -3.29 -23.09
N GLU A 59 -17.06 -3.85 -22.33
CA GLU A 59 -17.39 -4.76 -21.23
C GLU A 59 -18.25 -4.06 -20.17
N ALA A 60 -17.86 -2.86 -19.73
CA ALA A 60 -18.59 -2.08 -18.74
C ALA A 60 -20.03 -1.79 -19.19
N ALA A 61 -20.22 -1.44 -20.47
CA ALA A 61 -21.55 -1.23 -21.05
C ALA A 61 -22.40 -2.50 -21.06
N LYS A 62 -21.81 -3.68 -21.35
CA LYS A 62 -22.52 -4.97 -21.35
C LYS A 62 -23.05 -5.34 -19.97
N VAL A 63 -22.30 -5.04 -18.92
CA VAL A 63 -22.68 -5.35 -17.52
C VAL A 63 -23.42 -4.21 -16.82
N GLY A 64 -23.62 -3.07 -17.50
CA GLY A 64 -24.30 -1.90 -16.95
C GLY A 64 -23.51 -1.17 -15.85
N LEU A 65 -22.18 -1.26 -15.87
CA LEU A 65 -21.29 -0.60 -14.92
C LEU A 65 -20.60 0.62 -15.53
N SER A 66 -20.18 1.56 -14.68
CA SER A 66 -19.21 2.57 -15.12
C SER A 66 -17.86 1.91 -15.37
N LEU A 67 -17.06 2.50 -16.25
CA LEU A 67 -15.70 2.00 -16.54
C LEU A 67 -14.86 1.91 -15.26
N ASN A 68 -14.93 2.92 -14.38
CA ASN A 68 -14.21 2.92 -13.10
C ASN A 68 -14.69 1.81 -12.16
N ALA A 69 -16.00 1.52 -12.11
CA ALA A 69 -16.53 0.44 -11.27
C ALA A 69 -16.04 -0.93 -11.73
N LEU A 70 -16.05 -1.19 -13.05
CA LEU A 70 -15.51 -2.42 -13.62
C LEU A 70 -14.00 -2.57 -13.32
N ILE A 71 -13.23 -1.50 -13.50
CA ILE A 71 -11.78 -1.50 -13.22
C ILE A 71 -11.52 -1.75 -11.73
N ALA A 72 -12.25 -1.10 -10.83
CA ALA A 72 -12.11 -1.30 -9.39
C ALA A 72 -12.37 -2.75 -8.99
N GLN A 73 -13.41 -3.39 -9.55
CA GLN A 73 -13.71 -4.80 -9.31
C GLN A 73 -12.57 -5.71 -9.78
N LYS A 74 -12.07 -5.51 -11.01
CA LYS A 74 -10.97 -6.31 -11.57
C LYS A 74 -9.68 -6.14 -10.77
N LEU A 75 -9.37 -4.91 -10.35
CA LEU A 75 -8.20 -4.63 -9.49
C LEU A 75 -8.30 -5.34 -8.14
N HIS A 76 -9.48 -5.32 -7.51
CA HIS A 76 -9.70 -6.00 -6.25
C HIS A 76 -9.47 -7.51 -6.36
N GLN A 77 -10.03 -8.14 -7.41
CA GLN A 77 -9.83 -9.57 -7.68
C GLN A 77 -8.35 -9.90 -7.91
N ALA A 78 -7.63 -9.09 -8.69
CA ALA A 78 -6.21 -9.30 -8.94
C ALA A 78 -5.37 -9.23 -7.66
N VAL A 79 -5.68 -8.28 -6.76
CA VAL A 79 -4.98 -8.15 -5.47
C VAL A 79 -5.23 -9.34 -4.56
N ILE A 80 -6.47 -9.86 -4.52
CA ILE A 80 -6.78 -11.06 -3.71
C ILE A 80 -6.03 -12.27 -4.27
N ALA A 81 -6.11 -12.51 -5.58
CA ALA A 81 -5.42 -13.63 -6.21
C ALA A 81 -3.91 -13.60 -5.97
N GLN A 82 -3.29 -12.41 -6.03
CA GLN A 82 -1.86 -12.26 -5.73
C GLN A 82 -1.53 -12.61 -4.27
N ARG A 83 -2.38 -12.19 -3.32
CA ARG A 83 -2.16 -12.52 -1.90
C ARG A 83 -2.26 -14.01 -1.63
N GLU A 84 -3.20 -14.69 -2.28
CA GLU A 84 -3.34 -16.14 -2.18
C GLU A 84 -2.12 -16.85 -2.76
N SER A 85 -1.59 -16.41 -3.92
CA SER A 85 -0.37 -17.00 -4.49
C SER A 85 0.89 -16.75 -3.64
N ASP A 86 0.99 -15.57 -3.03
CA ASP A 86 2.13 -15.21 -2.18
C ASP A 86 2.13 -16.02 -0.88
N ALA A 87 0.94 -16.33 -0.34
CA ALA A 87 0.78 -17.18 0.84
C ALA A 87 1.12 -18.65 0.55
N ASP A 88 0.76 -19.16 -0.63
CA ASP A 88 1.02 -20.55 -1.03
C ASP A 88 2.49 -20.81 -1.37
N THR A 89 3.22 -19.77 -1.81
CA THR A 89 4.68 -19.84 -2.08
C THR A 89 5.54 -19.72 -0.81
N ALA A 90 4.95 -19.24 0.29
CA ALA A 90 5.64 -19.02 1.55
C ALA A 90 5.58 -20.22 2.53
N ILE A 91 5.00 -21.36 2.11
CA ILE A 91 4.91 -22.64 2.83
C ILE A 91 5.85 -23.65 2.18
#